data_AF-A0A9W8ZW12-F1
#
_entry.id   AF-A0A9W8ZW12-F1
#
_cell.length_a   1.000
_cell.length_b   1.000
_cell.length_c   1.000
_cell.angle_alpha   90.00
_cell.angle_beta   90.00
_cell.angle_gamma   90.00
#
_symmetry.space_group_name_H-M   'P 1'
#
loop_
_entity.id
_entity.type
_entity.pdbx_description
1 polymer ?
#
loop_
_entity_poly.entity_id
_entity_poly.type
_entity_poly.pdbx_seq_one_letter_code
_entity_poly.pdbx_strand_id
1 'polypeptide(L)'
;MSLRKEKPPSSVLGLASHHSAMYSETHTYDYEKKYPSDPLGEEVKENARIWKVYLDEAEHYDDEMLGGFKDTIDSLLVFAALFSGVVTTFVTVTITAFQPNYSQITATLLVEQVQLLRAAGNLTAINAIPSTTLNPDDASPGTNNIWINSLFFASLSLALATALLSVLVKQWLQAYSSISFGNAKEKALIRQYRIAGFEKWQVPEIIGTLPLILHASLALFLIGLSLF
;
A
#
# COMPACT_ATOMS: atom_id res chain seq x y z
N MET A 1 71.94 30.98 -18.18
CA MET A 1 71.49 29.92 -17.26
C MET A 1 70.04 29.64 -17.58
N SER A 2 69.78 28.59 -18.38
CA SER A 2 68.50 28.34 -19.05
C SER A 2 67.64 27.37 -18.23
N LEU A 3 66.43 27.80 -17.85
CA LEU A 3 65.45 26.97 -17.14
C LEU A 3 64.72 26.08 -18.15
N ARG A 4 64.96 24.77 -18.04
CA ARG A 4 64.29 23.71 -18.80
C ARG A 4 62.82 23.63 -18.38
N LYS A 5 61.90 24.03 -19.26
CA LYS A 5 60.46 23.76 -19.11
C LYS A 5 60.21 22.28 -19.38
N GLU A 6 59.67 21.56 -18.41
CA GLU A 6 59.18 20.20 -18.59
C GLU A 6 57.86 20.19 -19.38
N LYS A 7 57.73 19.20 -20.26
CA LYS A 7 56.63 19.00 -21.20
C LYS A 7 55.59 18.08 -20.55
N PRO A 8 54.27 18.38 -20.61
CA PRO A 8 53.25 17.50 -20.03
C PRO A 8 53.16 16.18 -20.83
N PRO A 9 52.80 15.05 -20.18
CA PRO A 9 52.67 13.77 -20.85
C PRO A 9 51.54 13.81 -21.88
N SER A 10 51.85 13.30 -23.07
CA SER A 10 50.95 13.16 -24.20
C SER A 10 49.81 12.19 -23.87
N SER A 11 48.58 12.64 -24.09
CA SER A 11 47.36 11.81 -24.11
C SER A 11 47.48 10.76 -25.23
N VAL A 12 47.49 9.48 -24.85
CA VAL A 12 47.51 8.32 -25.77
C VAL A 12 46.21 7.54 -25.61
N LEU A 13 45.08 8.19 -25.85
CA LEU A 13 43.82 7.61 -26.35
C LEU A 13 42.79 8.75 -26.29
N GLY A 14 42.42 9.28 -27.45
CA GLY A 14 41.53 10.45 -27.58
C GLY A 14 40.09 10.21 -27.15
N LEU A 15 39.84 10.03 -25.85
CA LEU A 15 38.52 10.18 -25.24
C LEU A 15 38.50 11.53 -24.51
N ALA A 16 37.71 12.45 -25.07
CA ALA A 16 37.44 13.74 -24.46
C ALA A 16 36.72 13.52 -23.12
N SER A 17 37.30 14.10 -22.06
CA SER A 17 36.64 14.32 -20.79
C SER A 17 35.42 15.20 -21.02
N HIS A 18 34.23 14.59 -21.01
CA HIS A 18 32.96 15.28 -20.89
C HIS A 18 32.53 15.25 -19.41
N HIS A 19 32.82 16.32 -18.69
CA HIS A 19 31.90 16.87 -17.69
C HIS A 19 30.58 17.21 -18.43
N SER A 20 29.37 17.06 -17.89
CA SER A 20 28.90 16.89 -16.52
C SER A 20 27.39 16.55 -16.59
N ALA A 21 26.91 15.65 -15.73
CA ALA A 21 25.52 15.66 -15.29
C ALA A 21 25.54 15.81 -13.77
N MET A 22 24.85 16.85 -13.31
CA MET A 22 24.82 17.40 -11.97
C MET A 22 24.23 16.38 -10.97
N TYR A 23 25.11 15.64 -10.29
CA TYR A 23 24.76 14.85 -9.10
C TYR A 23 25.02 15.71 -7.85
N SER A 24 24.02 15.80 -6.99
CA SER A 24 23.99 16.58 -5.76
C SER A 24 25.21 16.31 -4.87
N GLU A 25 26.02 17.34 -4.65
CA GLU A 25 27.22 17.35 -3.79
C GLU A 25 26.85 17.30 -2.29
N THR A 26 26.50 16.14 -1.74
CA THR A 26 26.42 16.01 -0.26
C THR A 26 27.11 14.79 0.35
N HIS A 27 27.64 13.86 -0.44
CA HIS A 27 28.43 12.74 0.08
C HIS A 27 29.69 12.49 -0.76
N THR A 28 30.76 13.22 -0.48
CA THR A 28 32.06 13.00 -1.13
C THR A 28 32.78 11.82 -0.46
N TYR A 29 32.35 10.59 -0.76
CA TYR A 29 33.10 9.41 -0.35
C TYR A 29 34.38 9.31 -1.19
N ASP A 30 35.53 9.63 -0.59
CA ASP A 30 36.83 9.43 -1.22
C ASP A 30 37.18 7.93 -1.25
N TYR A 31 36.67 7.25 -2.28
CA TYR A 31 36.91 5.83 -2.51
C TYR A 31 38.37 5.50 -2.86
N GLU A 32 39.19 6.49 -3.24
CA GLU A 32 40.63 6.32 -3.47
C GLU A 32 41.39 6.17 -2.16
N LYS A 33 40.92 6.84 -1.12
CA LYS A 33 41.44 6.69 0.24
C LYS A 33 40.92 5.43 0.93
N LYS A 34 39.65 5.04 0.70
CA LYS A 34 39.01 3.90 1.36
C LYS A 34 39.48 2.54 0.82
N TYR A 35 39.75 2.45 -0.48
CA TYR A 35 40.23 1.23 -1.13
C TYR A 35 41.50 1.52 -1.95
N PRO A 36 42.66 0.91 -1.64
CA PRO A 36 43.88 1.14 -2.42
C PRO A 36 43.74 0.60 -3.85
N SER A 37 44.45 1.21 -4.79
CA SER A 37 44.47 0.75 -6.19
C SER A 37 44.99 -0.68 -6.31
N ASP A 38 44.31 -1.48 -7.12
CA ASP A 38 44.71 -2.86 -7.39
C ASP A 38 45.96 -2.89 -8.30
N PRO A 39 46.77 -3.96 -8.24
CA PRO A 39 47.86 -4.16 -9.19
C PRO A 39 47.34 -4.25 -10.64
N LEU A 40 48.15 -3.82 -11.59
CA LEU A 40 47.81 -3.85 -13.01
C LEU A 40 47.46 -5.28 -13.46
N GLY A 41 46.25 -5.47 -13.98
CA GLY A 41 45.71 -6.77 -14.39
C GLY A 41 44.88 -7.50 -13.32
N GLU A 42 44.80 -6.97 -12.10
CA GLU A 42 43.99 -7.54 -11.01
C GLU A 42 42.65 -6.80 -10.78
N GLU A 43 42.38 -5.77 -11.57
CA GLU A 43 41.25 -4.84 -11.43
C GLU A 43 39.86 -5.51 -11.58
N VAL A 44 39.79 -6.74 -12.11
CA VAL A 44 38.54 -7.49 -12.33
C VAL A 44 38.46 -8.76 -11.46
N LYS A 45 39.47 -9.00 -10.61
CA LYS A 45 39.47 -10.16 -9.71
C LYS A 45 38.31 -10.11 -8.73
N GLU A 46 38.02 -11.26 -8.11
CA GLU A 46 36.88 -11.49 -7.22
C GLU A 46 36.74 -10.47 -6.07
N ASN A 47 37.85 -9.88 -5.62
CA ASN A 47 37.89 -8.88 -4.54
C ASN A 47 38.54 -7.55 -4.97
N ALA A 48 38.52 -7.27 -6.27
CA ALA A 48 39.02 -6.01 -6.81
C ALA A 48 38.25 -4.81 -6.22
N ARG A 49 38.95 -3.68 -6.18
CA ARG A 49 38.46 -2.39 -5.71
C ARG A 49 37.13 -2.01 -6.36
N ILE A 50 36.96 -2.26 -7.66
CA ILE A 50 35.72 -1.92 -8.38
C ILE A 50 34.49 -2.57 -7.75
N TRP A 51 34.58 -3.83 -7.32
CA TRP A 51 33.44 -4.55 -6.74
C TRP A 51 33.13 -4.06 -5.33
N LYS A 52 34.17 -3.69 -4.57
CA LYS A 52 34.02 -3.13 -3.22
C LYS A 52 33.39 -1.73 -3.26
N VAL A 53 33.86 -0.87 -4.16
CA VAL A 53 33.30 0.46 -4.39
C VAL A 53 31.86 0.36 -4.87
N TYR A 54 31.58 -0.52 -5.85
CA TYR A 54 30.22 -0.76 -6.32
C TYR A 54 29.30 -1.21 -5.19
N LEU A 55 29.72 -2.18 -4.37
CA LEU A 55 28.92 -2.69 -3.26
C LEU A 55 28.65 -1.63 -2.18
N ASP A 56 29.61 -0.77 -1.89
CA ASP A 56 29.48 0.29 -0.87
C ASP A 56 28.49 1.38 -1.32
N GLU A 57 28.58 1.81 -2.58
CA GLU A 57 27.62 2.76 -3.17
C GLU A 57 26.22 2.14 -3.31
N ALA A 58 26.19 0.87 -3.72
CA ALA A 58 24.99 0.07 -3.87
C ALA A 58 24.22 -0.11 -2.55
N GLU A 59 24.93 -0.38 -1.46
CA GLU A 59 24.36 -0.55 -0.13
C GLU A 59 23.69 0.74 0.34
N HIS A 60 24.33 1.88 0.13
CA HIS A 60 23.75 3.18 0.47
C HIS A 60 22.45 3.46 -0.32
N TYR A 61 22.48 3.25 -1.64
CA TYR A 61 21.30 3.45 -2.49
C TYR A 61 20.16 2.50 -2.10
N ASP A 62 20.48 1.23 -1.85
CA ASP A 62 19.49 0.23 -1.45
C ASP A 62 18.87 0.58 -0.09
N ASP A 63 19.68 0.96 0.90
CA ASP A 63 19.18 1.32 2.22
C ASP A 63 18.26 2.54 2.19
N GLU A 64 18.60 3.57 1.42
CA GLU A 64 17.75 4.76 1.24
C GLU A 64 16.42 4.39 0.55
N MET A 65 16.49 3.64 -0.55
CA MET A 65 15.32 3.20 -1.30
C MET A 65 14.40 2.28 -0.47
N LEU A 66 14.98 1.25 0.16
CA LEU A 66 14.24 0.28 0.98
C LEU A 66 13.65 0.96 2.22
N GLY A 67 14.37 1.90 2.83
CA GLY A 67 13.89 2.71 3.95
C GLY A 67 12.63 3.49 3.58
N GLY A 68 12.68 4.27 2.49
CA GLY A 68 11.53 5.06 2.04
C GLY A 68 10.30 4.21 1.69
N PHE A 69 10.51 3.05 1.04
CA PHE A 69 9.41 2.13 0.77
C PHE A 69 8.83 1.51 2.03
N LYS A 70 9.68 1.09 2.97
CA LYS A 70 9.23 0.50 4.22
C LYS A 70 8.41 1.49 5.04
N ASP A 71 8.86 2.72 5.18
CA ASP A 71 8.14 3.77 5.91
C ASP A 71 6.76 4.07 5.28
N THR A 72 6.73 4.14 3.95
CA THR A 72 5.47 4.32 3.21
C THR A 72 4.50 3.16 3.46
N ILE A 73 4.99 1.92 3.38
CA ILE A 73 4.16 0.73 3.58
C ILE A 73 3.69 0.61 5.03
N ASP A 74 4.54 0.94 5.99
CA ASP A 74 4.19 0.98 7.42
C ASP A 74 3.05 1.97 7.69
N SER A 75 3.13 3.18 7.11
CA SER A 75 2.06 4.17 7.19
C SER A 75 0.76 3.69 6.54
N LEU A 76 0.83 3.13 5.33
CA LEU A 76 -0.32 2.58 4.61
C LEU A 76 -1.01 1.45 5.38
N LEU A 77 -0.25 0.55 6.01
CA LEU A 77 -0.79 -0.55 6.79
C LEU A 77 -1.54 -0.07 8.03
N VAL A 78 -0.99 0.91 8.76
CA VAL A 78 -1.66 1.50 9.91
C VAL A 78 -2.96 2.17 9.47
N PHE A 79 -2.92 2.95 8.39
CA PHE A 79 -4.12 3.58 7.85
C PHE A 79 -5.16 2.54 7.43
N ALA A 80 -4.77 1.53 6.67
CA ALA A 80 -5.66 0.48 6.19
C ALA A 80 -6.32 -0.29 7.34
N ALA A 81 -5.57 -0.58 8.42
CA ALA A 81 -6.09 -1.25 9.60
C ALA A 81 -7.13 -0.38 10.35
N LEU A 82 -6.80 0.89 10.61
CA LEU A 82 -7.71 1.83 11.28
C LEU A 82 -8.98 2.05 10.45
N PHE A 83 -8.81 2.31 9.16
CA PHE A 83 -9.90 2.52 8.23
C PHE A 83 -10.80 1.28 8.14
N SER A 84 -10.23 0.08 8.05
CA SER A 84 -11.01 -1.17 8.04
C SER A 84 -11.85 -1.34 9.30
N GLY A 85 -11.32 -0.95 10.47
CA GLY A 85 -12.08 -0.97 11.73
C GLY A 85 -13.29 -0.01 11.71
N VAL A 86 -13.09 1.20 11.22
CA VAL A 86 -14.17 2.19 11.06
C VAL A 86 -15.22 1.67 10.09
N VAL A 87 -14.82 1.26 8.88
CA VAL A 87 -15.74 0.74 7.85
C VAL A 87 -16.51 -0.49 8.36
N THR A 88 -15.85 -1.39 9.10
CA THR A 88 -16.52 -2.57 9.68
C THR A 88 -17.66 -2.18 10.61
N THR A 89 -17.51 -1.10 11.39
CA THR A 89 -18.59 -0.60 12.25
C THR A 89 -19.79 -0.18 11.40
N PHE A 90 -19.59 0.58 10.33
CA PHE A 90 -20.66 0.96 9.40
C PHE A 90 -21.28 -0.26 8.73
N VAL A 91 -20.47 -1.22 8.27
CA VAL A 91 -20.94 -2.49 7.69
C VAL A 91 -21.85 -3.24 8.68
N THR A 92 -21.48 -3.33 9.95
CA THR A 92 -22.33 -3.98 10.96
C THR A 92 -23.66 -3.26 11.13
N VAL A 93 -23.66 -1.93 11.14
CA VAL A 93 -24.89 -1.12 11.22
C VAL A 93 -25.75 -1.32 9.96
N THR A 94 -25.16 -1.27 8.76
CA THR A 94 -25.93 -1.42 7.52
C THR A 94 -26.50 -2.82 7.36
N ILE A 95 -25.79 -3.87 7.77
CA ILE A 95 -26.33 -5.24 7.76
C ILE A 95 -27.60 -5.31 8.63
N THR A 96 -27.63 -4.64 9.78
CA THR A 96 -28.85 -4.57 10.60
C THR A 96 -29.97 -3.77 9.95
N ALA A 97 -29.66 -2.80 9.09
CA ALA A 97 -30.66 -2.03 8.34
C ALA A 97 -31.36 -2.85 7.22
N PHE A 98 -30.82 -4.01 6.84
CA PHE A 98 -31.53 -4.99 5.99
C PHE A 98 -32.53 -5.85 6.76
N GLN A 99 -32.44 -5.88 8.09
CA GLN A 99 -33.41 -6.61 8.88
C GLN A 99 -34.72 -5.85 8.91
N PRO A 100 -35.88 -6.54 8.88
CA PRO A 100 -37.15 -5.92 9.15
C PRO A 100 -37.07 -5.18 10.49
N ASN A 101 -37.59 -3.95 10.55
CA ASN A 101 -37.56 -3.18 11.80
C ASN A 101 -38.55 -3.80 12.80
N TYR A 102 -38.09 -4.82 13.53
CA TYR A 102 -38.90 -5.55 14.50
C TYR A 102 -39.51 -4.62 15.55
N SER A 103 -38.84 -3.51 15.90
CA SER A 103 -39.41 -2.54 16.84
C SER A 103 -40.67 -1.86 16.29
N GLN A 104 -40.67 -1.46 15.01
CA GLN A 104 -41.86 -0.91 14.36
C GLN A 104 -42.94 -1.99 14.21
N ILE A 105 -42.57 -3.19 13.75
CA ILE A 105 -43.51 -4.31 13.56
C ILE A 105 -44.18 -4.66 14.90
N THR A 106 -43.41 -4.80 15.98
CA THR A 106 -43.95 -5.07 17.32
C THR A 106 -44.82 -3.92 17.81
N ALA A 107 -44.42 -2.66 17.61
CA ALA A 107 -45.24 -1.51 18.01
C ALA A 107 -46.59 -1.48 17.26
N THR A 108 -46.59 -1.75 15.95
CA THR A 108 -47.83 -1.80 15.15
C THR A 108 -48.73 -2.95 15.58
N LEU A 109 -48.17 -4.13 15.85
CA LEU A 109 -48.92 -5.30 16.33
C LEU A 109 -49.49 -5.08 17.74
N LEU A 110 -48.75 -4.40 18.63
CA LEU A 110 -49.23 -4.05 19.96
C LEU A 110 -50.39 -3.05 19.91
N VAL A 111 -50.30 -2.03 19.03
CA VAL A 111 -51.39 -1.08 18.82
C VAL A 111 -52.64 -1.80 18.31
N GLU A 112 -52.49 -2.72 17.36
CA GLU A 112 -53.61 -3.54 16.87
C GLU A 112 -54.20 -4.42 17.97
N GLN A 113 -53.38 -5.11 18.77
CA GLN A 113 -53.86 -5.89 19.92
C GLN A 113 -54.66 -5.02 20.90
N VAL A 114 -54.20 -3.81 21.21
CA VAL A 114 -54.92 -2.88 22.09
C VAL A 114 -56.27 -2.46 21.48
N GLN A 115 -56.33 -2.26 20.15
CA GLN A 115 -57.59 -1.96 19.46
C GLN A 115 -58.57 -3.14 19.47
N LEU A 116 -58.07 -4.37 19.27
CA LEU A 116 -58.88 -5.59 19.36
C LEU A 116 -59.43 -5.80 20.78
N LEU A 117 -58.63 -5.55 21.82
CA LEU A 117 -59.08 -5.63 23.21
C LEU A 117 -60.18 -4.61 23.54
N ARG A 118 -60.10 -3.36 23.02
CA ARG A 118 -61.20 -2.39 23.17
C ARG A 118 -62.47 -2.81 22.45
N ALA A 119 -62.35 -3.40 21.28
CA ALA A 119 -63.51 -3.89 20.55
C ALA A 119 -64.17 -5.10 21.23
N ALA A 120 -63.38 -5.99 21.83
CA ALA A 120 -63.90 -7.09 22.67
C ALA A 120 -64.64 -6.58 23.92
N GLY A 121 -64.18 -5.45 24.48
CA GLY A 121 -64.87 -4.73 25.56
C GLY A 121 -66.09 -3.90 25.12
N ASN A 122 -66.53 -4.02 23.86
CA ASN A 122 -67.65 -3.28 23.25
C ASN A 122 -67.49 -1.74 23.27
N LEU A 123 -66.25 -1.24 23.40
CA LEU A 123 -65.94 0.20 23.36
C LEU A 123 -65.78 0.72 21.92
N THR A 124 -65.52 -0.17 20.96
CA THR A 124 -65.29 0.15 19.54
C THR A 124 -65.83 -0.96 18.64
N ALA A 125 -66.38 -0.63 17.47
CA ALA A 125 -66.85 -1.65 16.51
C ALA A 125 -65.66 -2.41 15.89
N ILE A 126 -65.72 -3.74 15.86
CA ILE A 126 -64.68 -4.62 15.28
C ILE A 126 -64.37 -4.24 13.82
N ASN A 127 -65.38 -3.82 13.05
CA ASN A 127 -65.23 -3.43 11.65
C ASN A 127 -64.51 -2.08 11.44
N ALA A 128 -64.26 -1.31 12.51
CA ALA A 128 -63.53 -0.05 12.45
C ALA A 128 -62.01 -0.23 12.66
N ILE A 129 -61.54 -1.45 12.92
CA ILE A 129 -60.11 -1.76 13.11
C ILE A 129 -59.49 -2.03 11.74
N PRO A 130 -58.55 -1.20 11.27
CA PRO A 130 -57.81 -1.49 10.04
C PRO A 130 -56.93 -2.73 10.25
N SER A 131 -57.09 -3.74 9.41
CA SER A 131 -56.22 -4.93 9.39
C SER A 131 -54.79 -4.52 9.02
N THR A 132 -53.79 -4.92 9.81
CA THR A 132 -52.40 -4.64 9.46
C THR A 132 -51.99 -5.51 8.26
N THR A 133 -51.59 -4.85 7.16
CA THR A 133 -51.01 -5.50 5.97
C THR A 133 -49.49 -5.59 6.04
N LEU A 134 -48.91 -5.51 7.25
CA LEU A 134 -47.47 -5.61 7.47
C LEU A 134 -47.06 -7.08 7.46
N ASN A 135 -46.90 -7.63 6.26
CA ASN A 135 -46.29 -8.94 6.08
C ASN A 135 -44.77 -8.81 6.31
N PRO A 136 -44.17 -9.51 7.28
CA PRO A 136 -42.72 -9.48 7.52
C PRO A 136 -41.90 -9.88 6.29
N ASP A 137 -42.49 -10.68 5.39
CA ASP A 137 -41.87 -11.17 4.16
C ASP A 137 -41.94 -10.16 2.99
N ASP A 138 -42.77 -9.11 3.07
CA ASP A 138 -42.86 -8.06 2.04
C ASP A 138 -41.89 -6.90 2.27
N ALA A 139 -41.07 -6.98 3.33
CA ALA A 139 -39.99 -6.03 3.61
C ALA A 139 -38.80 -6.25 2.66
N SER A 140 -39.02 -6.10 1.35
CA SER A 140 -37.95 -6.04 0.37
C SER A 140 -37.01 -4.89 0.72
N PRO A 141 -35.69 -5.13 0.85
CA PRO A 141 -34.75 -4.06 1.15
C PRO A 141 -34.83 -2.98 0.06
N GLY A 142 -35.01 -1.73 0.47
CA GLY A 142 -35.00 -0.60 -0.48
C GLY A 142 -33.72 -0.65 -1.33
N THR A 143 -33.84 -0.43 -2.64
CA THR A 143 -32.71 -0.51 -3.59
C THR A 143 -31.50 0.33 -3.14
N ASN A 144 -31.74 1.45 -2.44
CA ASN A 144 -30.70 2.30 -1.86
C ASN A 144 -29.83 1.58 -0.82
N ASN A 145 -30.43 0.74 0.03
CA ASN A 145 -29.71 0.01 1.08
C ASN A 145 -28.71 -0.98 0.45
N ILE A 146 -29.07 -1.62 -0.67
CA ILE A 146 -28.20 -2.51 -1.43
C ILE A 146 -26.96 -1.75 -1.91
N TRP A 147 -27.13 -0.59 -2.53
CA TRP A 147 -26.02 0.24 -3.02
C TRP A 147 -25.09 0.69 -1.90
N ILE A 148 -25.62 1.19 -0.78
CA ILE A 148 -24.82 1.64 0.37
C ILE A 148 -23.98 0.50 0.93
N ASN A 149 -24.60 -0.67 1.13
CA ASN A 149 -23.90 -1.83 1.66
C ASN A 149 -22.83 -2.35 0.69
N SER A 150 -23.13 -2.38 -0.61
CA SER A 150 -22.13 -2.72 -1.63
C SER A 150 -20.97 -1.73 -1.63
N LEU A 151 -21.20 -0.43 -1.45
CA LEU A 151 -20.15 0.59 -1.36
C LEU A 151 -19.27 0.39 -0.11
N PHE A 152 -19.87 0.12 1.05
CA PHE A 152 -19.11 -0.14 2.27
C PHE A 152 -18.31 -1.44 2.17
N PHE A 153 -18.90 -2.53 1.68
CA PHE A 153 -18.15 -3.78 1.44
C PHE A 153 -17.04 -3.62 0.40
N ALA A 154 -17.27 -2.87 -0.68
CA ALA A 154 -16.25 -2.58 -1.69
C ALA A 154 -15.09 -1.78 -1.09
N SER A 155 -15.38 -0.73 -0.32
CA SER A 155 -14.35 0.06 0.38
C SER A 155 -13.53 -0.82 1.32
N LEU A 156 -14.17 -1.66 2.14
CA LEU A 156 -13.50 -2.58 3.06
C LEU A 156 -12.59 -3.56 2.29
N SER A 157 -13.10 -4.12 1.19
CA SER A 157 -12.37 -5.08 0.37
C SER A 157 -11.12 -4.47 -0.25
N LEU A 158 -11.20 -3.24 -0.79
CA LEU A 158 -10.05 -2.53 -1.34
C LEU A 158 -9.01 -2.18 -0.25
N ALA A 159 -9.46 -1.81 0.95
CA ALA A 159 -8.57 -1.52 2.07
C ALA A 159 -7.79 -2.78 2.51
N LEU A 160 -8.48 -3.92 2.62
CA LEU A 160 -7.86 -5.20 2.93
C LEU A 160 -6.93 -5.67 1.81
N ALA A 161 -7.32 -5.50 0.55
CA ALA A 161 -6.45 -5.80 -0.59
C ALA A 161 -5.17 -4.96 -0.55
N THR A 162 -5.28 -3.66 -0.24
CA THR A 162 -4.12 -2.78 -0.07
C THR A 162 -3.22 -3.27 1.07
N ALA A 163 -3.79 -3.70 2.19
CA ALA A 163 -3.03 -4.26 3.30
C ALA A 163 -2.31 -5.57 2.94
N LEU A 164 -2.96 -6.46 2.20
CA LEU A 164 -2.35 -7.71 1.72
C LEU A 164 -1.20 -7.45 0.76
N LEU A 165 -1.40 -6.56 -0.22
CA LEU A 165 -0.34 -6.18 -1.16
C LEU A 165 0.83 -5.49 -0.45
N SER A 166 0.54 -4.63 0.53
CA SER A 166 1.55 -4.00 1.39
C SER A 166 2.42 -5.03 2.12
N VAL A 167 1.82 -6.09 2.66
CA VAL A 167 2.56 -7.20 3.30
C VAL A 167 3.40 -7.97 2.27
N LEU A 168 2.86 -8.24 1.09
CA LEU A 168 3.61 -8.93 0.02
C LEU A 168 4.84 -8.13 -0.41
N VAL A 169 4.69 -6.82 -0.60
CA VAL A 169 5.81 -5.94 -0.94
C VAL A 169 6.87 -5.97 0.18
N LYS A 170 6.47 -5.88 1.45
CA LYS A 170 7.41 -6.02 2.57
C LYS A 170 8.22 -7.31 2.52
N GLN A 171 7.57 -8.43 2.16
CA GLN A 171 8.26 -9.71 2.00
C GLN A 171 9.28 -9.65 0.86
N TRP A 172 8.97 -8.99 -0.25
CA TRP A 172 9.92 -8.78 -1.36
C TRP A 172 11.09 -7.90 -0.95
N LEU A 173 10.86 -6.80 -0.25
CA LEU A 173 11.93 -5.92 0.26
C LEU A 173 12.85 -6.68 1.23
N GLN A 174 12.27 -7.50 2.11
CA GLN A 174 13.04 -8.34 3.04
C GLN A 174 13.84 -9.42 2.30
N ALA A 175 13.26 -10.05 1.28
CA ALA A 175 13.97 -11.02 0.44
C ALA A 175 15.13 -10.36 -0.34
N TYR A 176 14.92 -9.13 -0.83
CA TYR A 176 15.95 -8.34 -1.51
C TYR A 176 17.15 -8.04 -0.61
N SER A 177 16.91 -7.64 0.64
CA SER A 177 17.94 -7.32 1.66
C SER A 177 18.63 -8.56 2.27
N SER A 178 18.17 -9.78 1.94
CA SER A 178 18.74 -11.00 2.53
C SER A 178 20.26 -11.12 2.31
N ILE A 179 21.00 -11.39 3.39
CA ILE A 179 22.47 -11.44 3.36
C ILE A 179 22.96 -12.44 2.30
N SER A 180 23.85 -11.96 1.43
CA SER A 180 24.58 -12.80 0.47
C SER A 180 25.98 -13.11 1.01
N PHE A 181 26.35 -14.40 1.01
CA PHE A 181 27.69 -14.87 1.38
C PHE A 181 28.50 -15.11 0.10
N GLY A 182 29.77 -14.71 0.09
CA GLY A 182 30.64 -14.84 -1.08
C GLY A 182 31.74 -13.77 -1.16
N ASN A 183 32.54 -13.82 -2.22
CA ASN A 183 33.51 -12.77 -2.57
C ASN A 183 32.79 -11.48 -3.07
N ALA A 184 33.51 -10.36 -3.19
CA ALA A 184 32.89 -9.07 -3.53
C ALA A 184 32.19 -9.11 -4.90
N LYS A 185 32.78 -9.81 -5.87
CA LYS A 185 32.19 -9.99 -7.21
C LYS A 185 30.89 -10.79 -7.17
N GLU A 186 30.84 -11.92 -6.47
CA GLU A 186 29.62 -12.73 -6.34
C GLU A 186 28.48 -11.94 -5.71
N LYS A 187 28.77 -11.20 -4.64
CA LYS A 187 27.77 -10.33 -3.99
C LYS A 187 27.24 -9.27 -4.95
N ALA A 188 28.13 -8.63 -5.73
CA ALA A 188 27.73 -7.61 -6.71
C ALA A 188 26.84 -8.20 -7.81
N LEU A 189 27.17 -9.40 -8.33
CA LEU A 189 26.37 -10.07 -9.35
C LEU A 189 25.00 -10.53 -8.81
N ILE A 190 24.96 -11.06 -7.59
CA ILE A 190 23.70 -11.47 -6.93
C ILE A 190 22.79 -10.26 -6.72
N ARG A 191 23.34 -9.14 -6.25
CA ARG A 191 22.58 -7.88 -6.14
C ARG A 191 22.05 -7.44 -7.50
N GLN A 192 22.88 -7.44 -8.54
CA GLN A 192 22.46 -7.05 -9.88
C GLN A 192 21.34 -7.95 -10.43
N TYR A 193 21.38 -9.25 -10.12
CA TYR A 193 20.28 -10.15 -10.47
C TYR A 193 18.98 -9.82 -9.71
N ARG A 194 19.09 -9.49 -8.41
CA ARG A 194 17.94 -9.11 -7.58
C ARG A 194 17.32 -7.79 -8.05
N ILE A 195 18.12 -6.77 -8.37
CA ILE A 195 17.60 -5.49 -8.85
C ILE A 195 16.96 -5.62 -10.24
N ALA A 196 17.55 -6.43 -11.14
CA ALA A 196 16.94 -6.73 -12.43
C ALA A 196 15.62 -7.49 -12.26
N GLY A 197 15.51 -8.39 -11.27
CA GLY A 197 14.25 -8.99 -10.89
C GLY A 197 13.25 -7.95 -10.38
N PHE A 198 13.67 -7.10 -9.45
CA PHE A 198 12.85 -6.05 -8.85
C PHE A 198 12.24 -5.10 -9.89
N GLU A 199 13.01 -4.71 -10.90
CA GLU A 199 12.54 -3.92 -12.04
C GLU A 199 11.63 -4.73 -12.97
N LYS A 200 11.99 -5.98 -13.30
CA LYS A 200 11.19 -6.83 -14.18
C LYS A 200 9.80 -7.12 -13.63
N TRP A 201 9.68 -7.29 -12.31
CA TRP A 201 8.41 -7.48 -11.62
C TRP A 201 7.69 -6.16 -11.33
N GLN A 202 8.25 -5.02 -11.73
CA GLN A 202 7.70 -3.67 -11.54
C GLN A 202 7.28 -3.39 -10.09
N VAL A 203 8.07 -3.88 -9.12
CA VAL A 203 7.78 -3.69 -7.69
C VAL A 203 7.65 -2.20 -7.31
N PRO A 204 8.48 -1.27 -7.82
CA PRO A 204 8.30 0.17 -7.56
C PRO A 204 6.95 0.71 -8.02
N GLU A 205 6.42 0.22 -9.14
CA GLU A 205 5.12 0.65 -9.68
C GLU A 205 3.97 0.12 -8.82
N ILE A 206 4.08 -1.12 -8.34
CA ILE A 206 3.14 -1.69 -7.36
C ILE A 206 3.13 -0.83 -6.08
N ILE A 207 4.32 -0.47 -5.57
CA ILE A 207 4.43 0.39 -4.38
C ILE A 207 3.78 1.76 -4.62
N GLY A 208 4.00 2.35 -5.80
CA GLY A 208 3.42 3.64 -6.17
C GLY A 208 1.89 3.61 -6.33
N THR A 209 1.31 2.46 -6.67
CA THR A 209 -0.15 2.30 -6.85
C THR A 209 -0.90 1.96 -5.57
N LEU A 210 -0.24 1.42 -4.54
CA LEU A 210 -0.86 1.10 -3.24
C LEU A 210 -1.62 2.28 -2.61
N PRO A 211 -1.04 3.50 -2.51
CA PRO A 211 -1.78 4.65 -2.00
C PRO A 211 -3.04 4.94 -2.83
N LEU A 212 -2.99 4.81 -4.15
CA LEU A 212 -4.12 5.12 -5.02
C LEU A 212 -5.32 4.21 -4.74
N ILE A 213 -5.08 2.91 -4.54
CA ILE A 213 -6.12 1.94 -4.19
C ILE A 213 -6.75 2.30 -2.84
N LEU A 214 -5.93 2.72 -1.87
CA LEU A 214 -6.39 3.14 -0.55
C LEU A 214 -7.24 4.43 -0.60
N HIS A 215 -6.82 5.41 -1.40
CA HIS A 215 -7.60 6.64 -1.61
C HIS A 215 -8.92 6.35 -2.34
N ALA A 216 -8.92 5.43 -3.31
CA ALA A 216 -10.16 4.99 -3.97
C ALA A 216 -11.12 4.31 -2.99
N SER A 217 -10.58 3.48 -2.08
CA SER A 217 -11.34 2.87 -0.98
C SER A 217 -11.97 3.94 -0.08
N LEU A 218 -11.21 4.96 0.33
CA LEU A 218 -11.69 6.08 1.12
C LEU A 218 -12.80 6.86 0.38
N ALA A 219 -12.62 7.12 -0.91
CA ALA A 219 -13.62 7.81 -1.73
C ALA A 219 -14.93 7.02 -1.82
N LEU A 220 -14.87 5.70 -2.04
CA LEU A 220 -16.06 4.83 -2.03
C LEU A 220 -16.78 4.85 -0.68
N PHE A 221 -16.02 4.83 0.42
CA PHE A 221 -16.58 4.95 1.76
C PHE A 221 -17.28 6.29 1.98
N LEU A 222 -16.69 7.41 1.57
CA LEU A 222 -17.29 8.73 1.70
C LEU A 222 -18.58 8.86 0.86
N ILE A 223 -18.60 8.28 -0.35
CA ILE A 223 -19.81 8.22 -1.17
C ILE A 223 -20.89 7.41 -0.45
N GLY A 224 -20.55 6.23 0.09
CA GLY A 224 -21.46 5.41 0.89
C GLY A 224 -22.00 6.17 2.10
N LEU A 225 -21.15 6.94 2.79
CA LEU A 225 -21.53 7.75 3.95
C LEU A 225 -22.45 8.92 3.57
N SER A 226 -22.27 9.51 2.39
CA SER A 226 -23.15 10.59 1.92
C SER A 226 -24.56 10.12 1.53
N LEU A 227 -24.69 8.83 1.19
CA LEU A 227 -25.96 8.19 0.83
C LEU A 227 -26.68 7.55 2.02
N PHE A 228 -25.92 7.23 3.07
CA PHE A 228 -26.38 6.64 4.33
C PHE A 228 -27.02 7.68 5.25
#